data_AF-A0A949MTI9-F1
#
_entry.id   AF-A0A949MTI9-F1
#
_cell.length_a   1.000
_cell.length_b   1.000
_cell.length_c   1.000
_cell.angle_alpha   90.00
_cell.angle_beta   90.00
_cell.angle_gamma   90.00
#
_symmetry.space_group_name_H-M   'P 1'
#
loop_
_entity.id
_entity.type
_entity.pdbx_description
1 polymer ?
#
loop_
_entity_poly.entity_id
_entity_poly.type
_entity_poly.pdbx_seq_one_letter_code
_entity_poly.pdbx_strand_id
1 'polypeptide(L)'
;MQRSGRLSWSNQKDIAAALLAVHPAADRLSLSHEGLLDLILALPGFADAAVPPQPECLDHILWTWMRLADSGGGGTREPSRL
;
A
#
# COMPACT_ATOMS: atom_id res chain seq x y z
N MET A 1 -5.20 16.58 13.58
CA MET A 1 -6.38 15.72 13.52
C MET A 1 -6.27 14.83 12.28
N GLN A 2 -5.66 13.65 12.39
CA GLN A 2 -5.67 12.68 11.30
C GLN A 2 -6.89 11.78 11.51
N ARG A 3 -7.82 11.79 10.57
CA ARG A 3 -9.06 10.99 10.63
C ARG A 3 -8.64 9.54 10.55
N SER A 4 -8.69 8.81 11.67
CA SER A 4 -8.56 7.36 11.71
C SER A 4 -9.78 6.74 11.03
N GLY A 5 -9.84 6.84 9.70
CA GLY A 5 -10.68 5.99 8.89
C GLY A 5 -10.15 4.58 9.05
N ARG A 6 -10.93 3.74 9.73
CA ARG A 6 -10.61 2.34 9.99
C ARG A 6 -10.26 1.64 8.67
N LEU A 7 -9.03 1.15 8.53
CA LEU A 7 -8.62 0.41 7.33
C LEU A 7 -9.30 -0.95 7.34
N SER A 8 -9.88 -1.33 6.20
CA SER A 8 -10.61 -2.58 6.01
C SER A 8 -10.49 -3.09 4.58
N TRP A 9 -10.86 -4.34 4.32
CA TRP A 9 -10.76 -4.94 3.00
C TRP A 9 -11.59 -4.23 1.92
N SER A 10 -12.61 -3.46 2.33
CA SER A 10 -13.41 -2.61 1.43
C SER A 10 -12.65 -1.38 0.93
N ASN A 11 -11.57 -0.98 1.61
CA ASN A 11 -10.83 0.26 1.37
C ASN A 11 -9.41 -0.02 0.84
N GLN A 12 -9.31 -0.85 -0.20
CA GLN A 12 -8.05 -1.33 -0.78
C GLN A 12 -7.08 -0.20 -1.19
N LYS A 13 -7.61 0.93 -1.67
CA LYS A 13 -6.80 2.11 -2.04
C LYS A 13 -6.17 2.78 -0.82
N ASP A 14 -6.91 2.88 0.29
CA ASP A 14 -6.41 3.47 1.52
C ASP A 14 -5.34 2.57 2.15
N ILE A 15 -5.54 1.24 2.08
CA ILE A 15 -4.52 0.26 2.47
C ILE A 15 -3.24 0.44 1.64
N ALA A 16 -3.37 0.51 0.31
CA ALA A 16 -2.21 0.71 -0.57
C ALA A 16 -1.47 2.04 -0.29
N ALA A 17 -2.20 3.12 -0.01
CA ALA A 17 -1.61 4.39 0.38
C ALA A 17 -0.90 4.31 1.75
N ALA A 18 -1.48 3.61 2.72
CA ALA A 18 -0.86 3.36 4.01
C ALA A 18 0.42 2.50 3.89
N LEU A 19 0.39 1.46 3.05
CA LEU A 19 1.58 0.65 2.73
C LEU A 19 2.69 1.50 2.10
N LEU A 20 2.35 2.42 1.18
CA LEU A 20 3.32 3.34 0.61
C LEU A 20 3.92 4.30 1.65
N ALA A 21 3.10 4.79 2.58
CA ALA A 21 3.55 5.70 3.62
C ALA A 21 4.49 5.01 4.63
N VAL A 22 4.20 3.76 5.00
CA VAL A 22 4.99 3.01 6.01
C VAL A 22 6.20 2.30 5.38
N HIS A 23 6.05 1.78 4.16
CA HIS A 23 7.05 0.97 3.46
C HIS A 23 7.37 1.50 2.05
N PRO A 24 7.80 2.77 1.88
CA PRO A 24 8.00 3.36 0.55
C PRO A 24 9.07 2.65 -0.29
N ALA A 25 10.07 2.05 0.36
CA ALA A 25 11.18 1.36 -0.28
C ALA A 25 10.98 -0.17 -0.41
N ALA A 26 9.83 -0.73 -0.01
CA ALA A 26 9.58 -2.16 -0.15
C ALA A 26 9.61 -2.57 -1.63
N ASP A 27 10.25 -3.71 -1.91
CA ASP A 27 10.25 -4.33 -3.21
C ASP A 27 8.94 -5.08 -3.43
N ARG A 28 8.02 -4.40 -4.14
CA ARG A 28 6.68 -4.89 -4.43
C ARG A 28 6.67 -5.96 -5.53
N LEU A 29 7.71 -6.04 -6.36
CA LEU A 29 7.75 -6.98 -7.48
C LEU A 29 8.14 -8.39 -7.01
N SER A 30 8.93 -8.48 -5.94
CA SER A 30 9.30 -9.75 -5.31
C SER A 30 8.39 -10.15 -4.14
N LEU A 31 7.37 -9.35 -3.82
CA LEU A 31 6.52 -9.55 -2.65
C LEU A 31 5.51 -10.69 -2.89
N SER A 32 5.51 -11.69 -2.01
CA SER A 32 4.50 -12.75 -2.02
C SER A 32 3.16 -12.27 -1.45
N HIS A 33 2.07 -12.97 -1.75
CA HIS A 33 0.76 -12.68 -1.16
C HIS A 33 0.76 -12.81 0.37
N GLU A 34 1.47 -13.80 0.92
CA GLU A 34 1.63 -13.95 2.37
C GLU A 34 2.37 -12.77 2.98
N GLY A 35 3.50 -12.36 2.38
CA GLY A 35 4.25 -11.19 2.85
C GLY A 35 3.45 -9.90 2.74
N LEU A 36 2.67 -9.74 1.67
CA LEU A 36 1.75 -8.60 1.54
C LEU A 36 0.68 -8.63 2.63
N LEU A 37 0.12 -9.80 2.93
CA LEU A 37 -0.88 -9.95 3.98
C LEU A 37 -0.31 -9.55 5.34
N ASP A 38 0.86 -10.06 5.72
CA ASP A 38 1.54 -9.69 6.97
C ASP A 38 1.74 -8.17 7.09
N LEU A 39 2.17 -7.52 6.01
CA LEU A 39 2.32 -6.06 6.00
C LEU A 39 0.99 -5.33 6.20
N ILE A 40 -0.10 -5.79 5.58
CA ILE A 40 -1.43 -5.19 5.73
C ILE A 40 -1.94 -5.35 7.17
N LEU A 41 -1.78 -6.53 7.76
CA LEU A 41 -2.21 -6.81 9.14
C LEU A 41 -1.38 -6.03 10.17
N ALA A 42 -0.14 -5.70 9.84
CA ALA A 42 0.72 -4.86 10.66
C ALA A 42 0.41 -3.35 10.54
N LEU A 43 -0.47 -2.93 9.62
CA LEU A 43 -0.77 -1.50 9.44
C LEU A 43 -1.51 -0.92 10.66
N PRO A 44 -1.11 0.26 11.15
CA PRO A 44 -1.83 0.94 12.20
C PRO A 44 -3.24 1.33 11.71
N GLY A 45 -4.26 0.83 12.41
CA GLY A 45 -5.66 1.12 12.10
C GLY A 45 -6.33 0.14 11.15
N PHE A 46 -5.63 -0.92 10.71
CA PHE A 46 -6.29 -2.09 10.11
C PHE A 46 -7.10 -2.82 11.16
N ALA A 47 -8.37 -3.10 10.84
CA ALA A 47 -9.31 -3.62 11.84
C ALA A 47 -10.35 -4.59 11.24
N ASP A 48 -9.98 -5.25 10.14
CA ASP A 48 -10.78 -6.31 9.52
C ASP A 48 -10.20 -7.69 9.87
N ALA A 49 -10.86 -8.74 9.38
CA ALA A 49 -10.38 -10.11 9.55
C ALA A 49 -9.00 -10.31 8.89
N ALA A 50 -8.20 -11.23 9.43
CA ALA A 50 -6.90 -11.56 8.86
C ALA A 50 -7.00 -12.20 7.46
N VAL A 51 -8.17 -12.69 7.08
CA VAL A 51 -8.41 -13.35 5.80
C VAL A 51 -9.16 -12.38 4.88
N PRO A 52 -8.65 -12.10 3.67
CA PRO A 52 -9.36 -11.27 2.72
C PRO A 52 -10.66 -11.97 2.27
N PRO A 53 -11.75 -11.21 2.02
CA PRO A 53 -13.02 -11.79 1.59
C PRO A 53 -12.94 -12.42 0.20
N GLN A 54 -11.98 -11.97 -0.61
CA GLN A 54 -11.74 -12.39 -1.98
C GLN A 54 -10.22 -12.42 -2.24
N PRO A 55 -9.68 -13.45 -2.89
CA PRO A 55 -8.24 -13.54 -3.16
C PRO A 55 -7.72 -12.36 -4.00
N GLU A 56 -8.56 -11.81 -4.88
CA GLU A 56 -8.23 -10.68 -5.76
C GLU A 56 -8.00 -9.37 -5.00
N CYS A 57 -8.42 -9.29 -3.72
CA CYS A 57 -8.18 -8.12 -2.89
C CYS A 57 -6.69 -7.82 -2.75
N LEU A 58 -5.87 -8.86 -2.56
CA LEU A 58 -4.42 -8.70 -2.40
C LEU A 58 -3.78 -8.21 -3.70
N ASP A 59 -4.16 -8.77 -4.85
CA ASP A 59 -3.68 -8.33 -6.15
C ASP A 59 -4.05 -6.88 -6.45
N HIS A 60 -5.29 -6.47 -6.15
CA HIS A 60 -5.73 -5.09 -6.32
C HIS A 60 -4.96 -4.12 -5.43
N ILE A 61 -4.70 -4.48 -4.18
CA ILE A 61 -3.91 -3.67 -3.25
C ILE A 61 -2.47 -3.54 -3.77
N LEU A 62 -1.83 -4.65 -4.16
CA LEU A 62 -0.47 -4.65 -4.66
C LEU A 62 -0.33 -3.80 -5.93
N TRP A 63 -1.26 -3.97 -6.88
CA TRP A 63 -1.27 -3.21 -8.11
C TRP A 63 -1.49 -1.71 -7.87
N THR A 64 -2.42 -1.37 -6.98
CA THR A 64 -2.65 0.03 -6.59
C THR A 64 -1.41 0.63 -5.93
N TRP A 65 -0.75 -0.12 -5.06
CA TRP A 65 0.45 0.34 -4.38
C TRP A 65 1.61 0.60 -5.36
N MET A 66 1.83 -0.29 -6.34
CA MET A 66 2.80 -0.07 -7.41
C MET A 66 2.50 1.21 -8.20
N ARG A 67 1.24 1.40 -8.61
CA ARG A 67 0.80 2.60 -9.33
C ARG A 67 1.00 3.89 -8.53
N LEU A 68 0.69 3.88 -7.23
CA LEU A 68 0.87 5.06 -6.37
C LEU A 68 2.34 5.45 -6.24
N ALA A 69 3.23 4.48 -6.11
CA ALA A 69 4.65 4.76 -6.01
C ALA A 69 5.26 5.27 -7.32
N ASP A 70 4.83 4.71 -8.45
CA ASP A 70 5.22 5.19 -9.78
C ASP A 70 4.74 6.63 -10.00
N SER A 71 3.50 6.92 -9.60
CA SER A 71 2.92 8.27 -9.66
C SER A 71 3.62 9.27 -8.71
N GLY A 72 4.15 8.80 -7.58
CA GLY A 72 4.92 9.60 -6.62
C GLY A 72 6.37 9.85 -7.03
N GLY A 73 6.92 9.06 -7.97
CA GLY A 73 8.28 9.21 -8.51
C GLY A 73 8.44 10.32 -9.56
N GLY A 74 7.34 10.90 -10.05
CA GLY A 74 7.35 12.00 -11.03
C GLY A 74 7.69 13.39 -10.47
N GLY A 75 8.19 13.46 -9.23
CA GLY A 75 8.35 14.67 -8.44
C GLY A 75 9.79 15.09 -8.11
N THR A 76 10.80 14.62 -8.83
CA THR A 76 12.15 15.23 -8.80
C THR A 76 12.70 15.31 -10.21
N ARG A 77 12.23 16.31 -10.97
CA ARG A 77 13.10 17.01 -11.91
C ARG A 77 14.21 17.61 -11.07
N GLU A 78 15.37 16.96 -11.01
CA GLU A 78 16.61 17.67 -10.70
C GLU A 78 16.70 18.85 -11.69
N PRO A 79 16.71 20.11 -11.23
CA PRO A 79 17.20 21.17 -12.09
C PRO A 79 18.69 20.91 -12.24
N SER A 80 19.09 20.42 -13.42
CA SER A 80 20.48 20.40 -13.85
C SER A 80 21.09 21.76 -13.53
N ARG A 81 21.96 21.81 -12.53
CA ARG A 81 22.80 22.98 -12.31
C ARG A 81 24.04 22.82 -13.18
N LEU A 82 24.08 23.71 -14.15
CA LEU A 82 25.19 24.22 -14.97
C LEU A 82 26.59 23.90 -14.42
#